data_AF-A0A349VQM6-F1
#
_entry.id   AF-A0A349VQM6-F1
#
_cell.length_a   1.000
_cell.length_b   1.000
_cell.length_c   1.000
_cell.angle_alpha   90.00
_cell.angle_beta   90.00
_cell.angle_gamma   90.00
#
_symmetry.space_group_name_H-M   'P 1'
#
loop_
_entity.id
_entity.type
_entity.pdbx_description
1 polymer ?
#
loop_
_entity_poly.entity_id
_entity_poly.type
_entity_poly.pdbx_seq_one_letter_code
_entity_poly.pdbx_strand_id
1 'polypeptide(L)'
;MKKVAVDEKIPLVKPPKGFSVAKHMEESFSMFGAETATVLIRFRKDLLTQFYDRFEQDVAVHPDPKDPEYLQANVSVNVSPTFFAWISQYEGGFTVAGPKRIRDMYHDHLRKALES
;
A
#
# COMPACT_ATOMS: atom_id res chain seq x y z
N MET A 1 30.91 21.65 24.39
CA MET A 1 30.16 20.61 23.65
C MET A 1 29.95 19.42 24.58
N LYS A 2 28.74 19.16 25.06
CA LYS A 2 28.45 17.98 25.90
C LYS A 2 28.15 16.79 24.99
N LYS A 3 28.91 15.70 25.10
CA LYS A 3 28.57 14.41 24.52
C LYS A 3 27.44 13.80 25.34
N VAL A 4 26.29 13.55 24.73
CA VAL A 4 25.26 12.68 25.29
C VAL A 4 25.69 11.25 24.99
N ALA A 5 26.08 10.51 26.02
CA ALA A 5 26.24 9.07 25.96
C ALA A 5 24.84 8.46 25.95
N VAL A 6 24.48 7.78 24.86
CA VAL A 6 23.27 6.96 24.83
C VAL A 6 23.67 5.60 25.37
N ASP A 7 23.62 5.45 26.69
CA ASP A 7 23.62 4.14 27.35
C ASP A 7 22.25 3.93 27.96
N GLU A 8 21.31 3.46 27.15
CA GLU A 8 20.07 2.87 27.64
C GLU A 8 19.82 1.59 26.87
N LYS A 9 20.26 0.47 27.45
CA LYS A 9 19.73 -0.86 27.13
C LYS A 9 18.23 -0.81 27.39
N ILE A 10 17.44 -0.59 26.34
CA ILE A 10 15.98 -0.69 26.40
C ILE A 10 15.65 -2.07 26.96
N PRO A 11 15.01 -2.18 28.14
CA PRO A 11 14.72 -3.47 28.72
C PRO A 11 13.78 -4.23 27.78
N LEU A 12 14.15 -5.46 27.45
CA LEU A 12 13.28 -6.37 26.70
C LEU A 12 12.03 -6.64 27.55
N VAL A 13 10.97 -5.87 27.29
CA VAL A 13 9.66 -6.10 27.87
C VAL A 13 9.17 -7.43 27.34
N LYS A 14 9.03 -8.42 28.22
CA LYS A 14 8.48 -9.72 27.84
C LYS A 14 7.06 -9.48 27.32
N PRO A 15 6.73 -9.98 26.12
CA PRO A 15 5.39 -9.81 25.58
C PRO A 15 4.36 -10.43 26.56
N PRO A 16 3.16 -9.84 26.66
CA PRO A 16 2.11 -10.35 27.55
C PRO A 16 1.84 -11.84 27.32
N LYS A 17 1.44 -12.57 28.36
CA LYS A 17 1.06 -13.98 28.20
C LYS A 17 -0.06 -14.10 27.16
N GLY A 18 0.17 -14.90 26.11
CA GLY A 18 -0.77 -15.08 25.00
C GLY A 18 -0.61 -14.08 23.85
N PHE A 19 0.39 -13.20 23.89
CA PHE A 19 0.71 -12.31 22.78
C PHE A 19 1.24 -13.12 21.59
N SER A 20 0.50 -13.09 20.48
CA SER A 20 0.93 -13.62 19.19
C SER A 20 1.19 -12.46 18.26
N VAL A 21 2.39 -12.38 17.71
CA VAL A 21 2.74 -11.37 16.69
C VAL A 21 1.79 -11.48 15.50
N ALA A 22 1.45 -12.70 15.09
CA ALA A 22 0.51 -12.95 14.00
C ALA A 22 -0.88 -12.40 14.32
N LYS A 23 -1.37 -12.61 15.55
CA LYS A 23 -2.68 -12.10 15.98
C LYS A 23 -2.70 -10.59 16.14
N HIS A 24 -1.61 -10.00 16.60
CA HIS A 24 -1.47 -8.54 16.72
C HIS A 24 -1.39 -7.86 15.34
N MET A 25 -0.68 -8.48 14.38
CA MET A 25 -0.68 -8.05 12.99
C MET A 25 -2.10 -8.17 12.41
N GLU A 26 -2.74 -9.32 12.56
CA GLU A 26 -4.11 -9.56 12.09
C GLU A 26 -5.13 -8.58 12.68
N GLU A 27 -5.10 -8.31 14.00
CA GLU A 27 -5.96 -7.33 14.67
C GLU A 27 -5.68 -5.89 14.21
N SER A 28 -4.41 -5.52 14.04
CA SER A 28 -4.03 -4.20 13.52
C SER A 28 -4.53 -4.00 12.09
N PHE A 29 -4.44 -5.03 11.24
CA PHE A 29 -4.95 -5.02 9.86
C PHE A 29 -6.48 -5.11 9.78
N SER A 30 -7.12 -5.81 10.73
CA SER A 30 -8.56 -5.99 10.81
C SER A 30 -9.30 -4.69 11.20
N MET A 31 -8.72 -3.84 12.05
CA MET A 31 -9.27 -2.51 12.36
C MET A 31 -9.24 -1.52 11.17
N PHE A 32 -8.39 -1.77 10.16
CA PHE A 32 -8.32 -0.97 8.92
C PHE A 32 -9.07 -1.61 7.74
N GLY A 33 -9.73 -2.75 7.94
CA GLY A 33 -10.44 -3.44 6.87
C GLY A 33 -9.50 -3.90 5.74
N ALA A 34 -8.31 -4.38 6.09
CA ALA A 34 -7.32 -4.90 5.15
C ALA A 34 -7.78 -6.23 4.57
N GLU A 35 -8.74 -6.16 3.65
CA GLU A 35 -9.03 -7.27 2.75
C GLU A 35 -7.89 -7.36 1.73
N THR A 36 -7.28 -8.54 1.62
CA THR A 36 -6.43 -8.86 0.48
C THR A 36 -7.32 -8.97 -0.75
N ALA A 37 -7.10 -8.11 -1.73
CA ALA A 37 -7.86 -8.11 -2.97
C ALA A 37 -6.91 -8.04 -4.18
N THR A 38 -7.32 -8.69 -5.26
CA THR A 38 -6.68 -8.50 -6.56
C THR A 38 -7.17 -7.18 -7.15
N VAL A 39 -6.23 -6.26 -7.39
CA VAL A 39 -6.49 -4.91 -7.89
C VAL A 39 -5.83 -4.76 -9.25
N LEU A 40 -6.61 -4.27 -10.23
CA LEU A 40 -6.08 -3.83 -11.51
C LEU A 40 -5.52 -2.42 -11.35
N ILE A 41 -4.20 -2.30 -11.52
CA ILE A 41 -3.49 -1.03 -11.49
C ILE A 41 -3.15 -0.64 -12.93
N ARG A 42 -3.43 0.62 -13.28
CA ARG A 42 -3.00 1.25 -14.52
C ARG A 42 -1.96 2.32 -14.20
N PHE A 43 -0.83 2.31 -14.88
CA PHE A 43 0.28 3.21 -14.58
C PHE A 43 1.09 3.58 -15.83
N ARG A 44 1.79 4.71 -15.80
CA ARG A 44 2.60 5.15 -16.95
C ARG A 44 3.82 4.25 -17.16
N LYS A 45 4.23 4.05 -18.41
CA LYS A 45 5.39 3.21 -18.78
C LYS A 45 6.70 3.63 -18.12
N ASP A 46 6.92 4.93 -17.93
CA ASP A 46 8.12 5.48 -17.29
C ASP A 46 8.20 5.14 -15.79
N LEU A 47 7.09 4.68 -15.18
CA LEU A 47 7.02 4.28 -13.77
C LEU A 47 7.20 2.77 -13.55
N LEU A 48 7.61 2.02 -14.57
CA LEU A 48 7.75 0.56 -14.50
C LEU A 48 8.75 0.11 -13.43
N THR A 49 9.85 0.84 -13.25
CA THR A 49 10.80 0.54 -12.17
C THR A 49 10.15 0.71 -10.80
N GLN A 50 9.41 1.81 -10.59
CA GLN A 50 8.73 2.08 -9.31
C GLN A 50 7.61 1.08 -9.03
N PHE A 51 6.96 0.56 -10.08
CA PHE A 51 6.02 -0.55 -9.96
C PHE A 51 6.72 -1.79 -9.38
N TYR A 52 7.85 -2.20 -9.96
CA TYR A 52 8.61 -3.37 -9.48
C TYR A 52 9.36 -3.16 -8.15
N ASP A 53 9.59 -1.93 -7.72
CA ASP A 53 10.08 -1.66 -6.36
C ASP A 53 9.01 -1.97 -5.31
N ARG A 54 7.73 -1.84 -5.68
CA ARG A 54 6.59 -2.03 -4.78
C ARG A 54 6.03 -3.44 -4.84
N PHE A 55 5.96 -4.01 -6.03
CA PHE A 55 5.36 -5.31 -6.33
C PHE A 55 6.44 -6.28 -6.77
N GLU A 56 6.20 -7.57 -6.54
CA GLU A 56 7.15 -8.62 -6.92
C GLU A 56 7.42 -8.59 -8.43
N GLN A 57 8.65 -8.95 -8.82
CA GLN A 57 9.07 -8.94 -10.23
C GLN A 57 8.30 -9.95 -11.10
N ASP A 58 7.61 -10.92 -10.49
CA ASP A 58 6.83 -11.95 -11.18
C ASP A 58 5.40 -11.50 -11.53
N VAL A 59 5.04 -10.24 -11.27
CA VAL A 59 3.74 -9.71 -11.69
C VAL A 59 3.73 -9.49 -13.20
N ALA A 60 2.77 -10.12 -13.88
CA ALA A 60 2.53 -9.91 -15.30
C ALA A 60 2.02 -8.49 -15.56
N VAL A 61 2.76 -7.75 -16.38
CA VAL A 61 2.42 -6.40 -16.84
C VAL A 61 2.05 -6.46 -18.32
N HIS A 62 0.94 -5.82 -18.67
CA HIS A 62 0.41 -5.77 -20.02
C HIS A 62 0.28 -4.32 -20.50
N PRO A 63 0.40 -4.04 -21.81
CA PRO A 63 0.07 -2.72 -22.35
C PRO A 63 -1.39 -2.35 -22.11
N ASP A 64 -1.67 -1.08 -21.83
CA ASP A 64 -3.06 -0.61 -21.76
C ASP A 64 -3.69 -0.61 -23.17
N PRO A 65 -4.87 -1.21 -23.36
CA PRO A 65 -5.49 -1.34 -24.68
C PRO A 65 -6.01 -0.01 -25.26
N LYS A 66 -6.17 1.03 -24.43
CA LYS A 66 -6.71 2.34 -24.82
C LYS A 66 -5.63 3.40 -24.98
N ASP A 67 -4.46 3.20 -24.39
CA ASP A 67 -3.42 4.22 -24.32
C ASP A 67 -2.02 3.58 -24.30
N PRO A 68 -1.23 3.73 -25.37
CA PRO A 68 0.07 3.10 -25.45
C PRO A 68 1.08 3.67 -24.45
N GLU A 69 0.86 4.82 -23.80
CA GLU A 69 1.78 5.34 -22.79
C GLU A 69 1.60 4.71 -21.40
N TYR A 70 0.57 3.87 -21.25
CA TYR A 70 0.21 3.22 -20.00
C TYR A 70 0.33 1.70 -20.09
N LEU A 71 0.52 1.10 -18.91
CA LEU A 71 0.57 -0.32 -18.63
C LEU A 71 -0.50 -0.68 -17.61
N GLN A 72 -0.85 -1.96 -17.56
CA GLN A 72 -1.80 -2.53 -16.63
C GLN A 72 -1.24 -3.79 -15.99
N ALA A 73 -1.53 -3.99 -14.71
CA ALA A 73 -1.17 -5.20 -13.98
C ALA A 73 -2.20 -5.54 -12.92
N ASN A 74 -2.45 -6.83 -12.71
CA ASN A 74 -3.25 -7.32 -11.60
C ASN A 74 -2.30 -7.65 -10.43
N VAL A 75 -2.49 -6.98 -9.30
CA VAL A 75 -1.66 -7.16 -8.10
C VAL A 75 -2.52 -7.59 -6.92
N SER A 76 -2.03 -8.54 -6.13
CA SER A 76 -2.66 -8.89 -4.85
C SER A 76 -2.16 -7.93 -3.78
N VAL A 77 -3.06 -7.13 -3.20
CA VAL A 77 -2.69 -6.09 -2.22
C VAL A 77 -3.64 -6.11 -1.02
N ASN A 78 -3.09 -5.72 0.13
CA ASN A 78 -3.91 -5.36 1.29
C ASN A 78 -4.50 -3.96 1.07
N VAL A 79 -5.80 -3.89 0.83
CA VAL A 79 -6.49 -2.61 0.60
C VAL A 79 -6.53 -1.83 1.90
N SER A 80 -5.73 -0.76 1.98
CA SER A 80 -5.49 -0.02 3.22
C SER A 80 -5.17 1.45 2.93
N PRO A 81 -5.27 2.34 3.95
CA PRO A 81 -4.84 3.73 3.81
C PRO A 81 -3.39 3.87 3.32
N THR A 82 -2.47 3.00 3.77
CA THR A 82 -1.08 3.01 3.33
C THR A 82 -0.93 2.69 1.85
N PHE A 83 -1.71 1.73 1.34
CA PHE A 83 -1.75 1.44 -0.09
C PHE A 83 -2.25 2.63 -0.90
N PHE A 84 -3.34 3.27 -0.45
CA PHE A 84 -3.91 4.45 -1.10
C PHE A 84 -2.96 5.66 -1.07
N ALA A 85 -2.28 5.90 0.05
CA ALA A 85 -1.28 6.95 0.18
C ALA A 85 -0.12 6.73 -0.81
N TRP A 86 0.36 5.49 -0.93
CA TRP A 86 1.40 5.14 -1.89
C TRP A 86 0.96 5.38 -3.34
N ILE A 87 -0.29 5.08 -3.71
CA ILE A 87 -0.79 5.41 -5.05
C ILE A 87 -0.82 6.93 -5.27
N SER A 88 -1.27 7.71 -4.28
CA SER A 88 -1.42 9.17 -4.42
C SER A 88 -0.10 9.92 -4.58
N GLN A 89 1.02 9.38 -4.09
CA GLN A 89 2.33 10.05 -4.14
C GLN A 89 2.82 10.31 -5.57
N TYR A 90 2.24 9.62 -6.57
CA TYR A 90 2.61 9.75 -7.97
C TYR A 90 1.66 10.64 -8.78
N GLU A 91 0.73 11.35 -8.13
CA GLU A 91 -0.14 12.37 -8.75
C GLU A 91 -0.85 11.88 -10.04
N GLY A 92 -1.38 10.66 -10.01
CA GLY A 92 -2.06 10.04 -11.18
C GLY A 92 -1.14 9.23 -12.10
N GLY A 93 0.15 9.13 -11.78
CA GLY A 93 1.09 8.19 -12.41
C GLY A 93 0.70 6.73 -12.20
N PHE A 94 0.13 6.41 -11.03
CA PHE A 94 -0.56 5.15 -10.74
C PHE A 94 -2.05 5.40 -10.49
N THR A 95 -2.90 4.51 -10.98
CA THR A 95 -4.34 4.59 -10.81
C THR A 95 -4.93 3.22 -10.53
N VAL A 96 -5.92 3.17 -9.63
CA VAL A 96 -6.75 1.99 -9.41
C VAL A 96 -7.77 1.92 -10.56
N ALA A 97 -7.55 1.01 -11.50
CA ALA A 97 -8.44 0.80 -12.66
C ALA A 97 -9.58 -0.17 -12.36
N GLY A 98 -9.42 -1.05 -11.36
CA GLY A 98 -10.49 -1.92 -10.89
C GLY A 98 -10.06 -2.82 -9.73
N PRO A 99 -10.99 -3.58 -9.12
CA PRO A 99 -12.43 -3.56 -9.41
C PRO A 99 -13.11 -2.28 -8.87
N LYS A 100 -14.35 -2.01 -9.31
CA LYS A 100 -15.09 -0.77 -8.97
C LYS A 100 -15.14 -0.51 -7.46
N ARG A 101 -15.35 -1.56 -6.65
CA ARG A 101 -15.37 -1.46 -5.18
C ARG A 101 -14.12 -0.76 -4.62
N ILE A 102 -12.93 -1.14 -5.10
CA ILE A 102 -11.67 -0.58 -4.59
C ILE A 102 -11.47 0.85 -5.10
N ARG A 103 -11.94 1.16 -6.31
CA ARG A 103 -11.96 2.54 -6.82
C ARG A 103 -12.82 3.45 -5.96
N ASP A 104 -14.02 2.99 -5.62
CA ASP A 104 -14.94 3.74 -4.77
C ASP A 104 -14.33 3.96 -3.37
N MET A 105 -13.70 2.94 -2.80
CA MET A 105 -12.96 3.06 -1.53
C MET A 105 -11.83 4.09 -1.60
N TYR A 106 -11.06 4.10 -2.69
CA TYR A 106 -9.97 5.07 -2.85
C TYR A 106 -10.49 6.49 -3.04
N HIS A 107 -11.57 6.66 -3.82
CA HIS A 107 -12.25 7.95 -3.97
C HIS A 107 -12.74 8.49 -2.62
N ASP A 108 -13.40 7.65 -1.81
CA ASP A 108 -13.83 8.04 -0.47
C ASP A 108 -12.66 8.37 0.46
N HIS A 109 -11.55 7.66 0.34
CA HIS A 109 -10.33 7.96 1.09
C HIS A 109 -9.79 9.37 0.75
N LEU A 110 -9.67 9.69 -0.54
CA LEU A 110 -9.22 11.02 -0.99
C LEU A 110 -10.19 12.13 -0.60
N ARG A 111 -11.50 11.89 -0.74
CA ARG A 111 -12.54 12.85 -0.34
C ARG A 111 -12.45 13.17 1.16
N LYS A 112 -12.33 12.15 2.02
CA LYS A 112 -12.16 12.35 3.47
C LYS A 112 -10.91 13.16 3.81
N ALA A 113 -9.82 12.99 3.06
CA ALA A 113 -8.59 13.75 3.26
C ALA A 113 -8.70 15.23 2.85
N LEU A 114 -9.67 15.59 2.01
CA LEU A 114 -9.95 16.97 1.60
C LEU A 114 -10.97 17.67 2.51
N GLU A 115 -11.88 16.90 3.11
CA GLU A 115 -12.99 17.41 3.94
C GLU A 115 -12.66 17.44 5.45
N SER A 116 -11.48 16.94 5.85
CA SER A 116 -11.05 16.81 7.25
C SER A 116 -10.53 18.10 7.87
#